data_AF-A0A2N6EBP9-F1
#
_entry.id   AF-A0A2N6EBP9-F1
#
_cell.length_a   1.000
_cell.length_b   1.000
_cell.length_c   1.000
_cell.angle_alpha   90.00
_cell.angle_beta   90.00
_cell.angle_gamma   90.00
#
_symmetry.space_group_name_H-M   'P 1'
#
loop_
_entity.id
_entity.type
_entity.pdbx_description
1 polymer ?
#
loop_
_entity_poly.entity_id
_entity_poly.type
_entity_poly.pdbx_seq_one_letter_code
_entity_poly.pdbx_strand_id
1 'polypeptide(L)'
;MMNPDLEDIFAELEQARGIAFHGYRPGTLQRRLSFRMGQLGIRDSAAYLHKLRTDPAEPDRLVDAVGVRVSHFFRDAIVFENLAGSVLPRLIERRGRGGPREIRVWSAGCASGEEAYSVAILIHQALQKEAGDWRVFIFASDMNGEALRQAERGDFSREKFEETKLGVLDRYFDPTATGFRVKPFVREMVQFCRDDLTSAERTAPSESIFGTFDLVLCRNVLIYFQPEPQAGILCRLRRSLGPGGFLVLGSSEDLSGQLAEGFVPVDRPNRIWRKVG
;
A
#
# COMPACT_ATOMS: atom_id res chain seq x y z
N MET A 1 -20.32 13.11 15.31
CA MET A 1 -19.38 14.12 15.82
C MET A 1 -18.26 13.41 16.55
N MET A 2 -17.02 13.82 16.31
CA MET A 2 -15.85 13.28 16.98
C MET A 2 -15.79 13.90 18.40
N ASN A 3 -15.21 13.19 19.38
CA ASN A 3 -15.01 13.75 20.72
C ASN A 3 -14.06 14.97 20.59
N PRO A 4 -14.37 16.15 21.18
CA PRO A 4 -13.50 17.33 21.11
C PRO A 4 -12.03 17.05 21.42
N ASP A 5 -11.76 16.17 22.40
CA ASP A 5 -10.38 15.84 22.76
C ASP A 5 -9.64 15.04 21.67
N LEU A 6 -10.38 14.29 20.83
CA LEU A 6 -9.81 13.60 19.67
C LEU A 6 -9.43 14.59 18.57
N GLU A 7 -10.24 15.64 18.37
CA GLU A 7 -9.96 16.68 17.38
C GLU A 7 -8.64 17.39 17.71
N ASP A 8 -8.41 17.75 18.97
CA ASP A 8 -7.17 18.37 19.41
C ASP A 8 -5.94 17.47 19.23
N ILE A 9 -6.07 16.17 19.56
CA ILE A 9 -4.98 15.19 19.38
C ILE A 9 -4.61 15.03 17.91
N PHE A 10 -5.61 14.95 17.01
CA PHE A 10 -5.35 14.79 15.59
C PHE A 10 -4.88 16.08 14.92
N ALA A 11 -5.33 17.24 15.38
CA ALA A 11 -4.82 18.54 14.93
C ALA A 11 -3.34 18.72 15.30
N GLU A 12 -2.95 18.35 16.52
CA GLU A 12 -1.54 18.38 16.95
C GLU A 12 -0.69 17.39 16.13
N LEU A 13 -1.22 16.20 15.83
CA LEU A 13 -0.54 15.21 15.01
C LEU A 13 -0.34 15.70 13.55
N GLU A 14 -1.36 16.36 12.99
CA GLU A 14 -1.31 16.97 11.66
C GLU A 14 -0.27 18.11 11.62
N GLN A 15 -0.21 18.96 12.63
CA GLN A 15 0.84 19.98 12.74
C GLN A 15 2.25 19.38 12.86
N ALA A 16 2.40 18.32 13.64
CA ALA A 16 3.71 17.71 13.91
C ALA A 16 4.26 16.89 12.73
N ARG A 17 3.39 16.31 11.88
CA ARG A 17 3.80 15.34 10.86
C ARG A 17 3.22 15.58 9.46
N GLY A 18 2.36 16.58 9.28
CA GLY A 18 1.74 16.92 8.00
C GLY A 18 0.81 15.84 7.47
N ILE A 19 0.29 14.97 8.34
CA ILE A 19 -0.63 13.88 7.97
C ILE A 19 -2.04 14.29 8.37
N ALA A 20 -2.93 14.38 7.38
CA ALA A 20 -4.31 14.80 7.57
C ALA A 20 -5.19 13.66 8.11
N PHE A 21 -5.56 13.72 9.39
CA PHE A 21 -6.41 12.69 10.01
C PHE A 21 -7.91 13.01 9.94
N HIS A 22 -8.29 14.24 9.61
CA HIS A 22 -9.69 14.64 9.45
C HIS A 22 -10.44 13.79 8.39
N GLY A 23 -9.72 13.22 7.43
CA GLY A 23 -10.28 12.34 6.41
C GLY A 23 -10.53 10.89 6.84
N TYR A 24 -10.06 10.48 8.02
CA TYR A 24 -10.22 9.11 8.51
C TYR A 24 -11.59 8.91 9.18
N ARG A 25 -12.03 7.65 9.25
CA ARG A 25 -13.25 7.28 9.97
C ARG A 25 -13.05 7.46 11.48
N PRO A 26 -13.83 8.32 12.16
CA PRO A 26 -13.65 8.61 13.59
C PRO A 26 -13.67 7.37 14.49
N GLY A 27 -14.54 6.40 14.21
CA GLY A 27 -14.60 5.16 14.98
C GLY A 27 -13.32 4.31 14.89
N THR A 28 -12.66 4.31 13.73
CA THR A 28 -11.35 3.63 13.57
C THR A 28 -10.29 4.36 14.39
N LEU A 29 -10.21 5.68 14.23
CA LEU A 29 -9.25 6.53 14.92
C LEU A 29 -9.37 6.38 16.44
N GLN A 30 -10.60 6.49 16.96
CA GLN A 30 -10.89 6.37 18.39
C GLN A 30 -10.45 5.00 18.92
N ARG A 31 -10.79 3.90 18.24
CA ARG A 31 -10.37 2.55 18.68
C ARG A 31 -8.85 2.40 18.72
N ARG A 32 -8.13 2.94 17.72
CA ARG A 32 -6.66 2.87 17.65
C ARG A 32 -6.00 3.74 18.72
N LEU A 33 -6.52 4.94 18.94
CA LEU A 33 -6.06 5.81 20.01
C LEU A 33 -6.28 5.16 21.39
N SER A 34 -7.49 4.65 21.66
CA SER A 34 -7.79 3.99 22.94
C SER A 34 -6.86 2.80 23.20
N PHE A 35 -6.52 2.02 22.16
CA PHE A 35 -5.55 0.95 22.28
C PHE A 35 -4.14 1.48 22.63
N ARG A 36 -3.66 2.52 21.95
CA ARG A 36 -2.36 3.15 22.21
C ARG A 36 -2.29 3.74 23.62
N MET A 37 -3.33 4.45 24.06
CA MET A 37 -3.48 4.97 25.41
C MET A 37 -3.44 3.83 26.44
N GLY A 38 -4.15 2.72 26.17
CA GLY A 38 -4.13 1.51 26.99
C GLY A 38 -2.74 0.89 27.15
N GLN A 39 -1.93 0.83 26.08
CA GLN A 39 -0.54 0.36 26.14
C GLN A 39 0.35 1.23 27.04
N LEU A 40 0.00 2.51 27.18
CA LEU A 40 0.72 3.47 28.01
C LEU A 40 0.12 3.60 29.42
N GLY A 41 -0.99 2.89 29.71
CA GLY A 41 -1.73 3.05 30.96
C GLY A 41 -2.44 4.41 31.10
N ILE A 42 -2.56 5.19 30.02
CA ILE A 42 -3.21 6.50 30.02
C ILE A 42 -4.70 6.31 29.79
N ARG A 43 -5.54 6.95 30.59
CA ARG A 43 -7.01 6.87 30.49
C ARG A 43 -7.67 8.18 30.12
N ASP A 44 -6.93 9.28 30.28
CA ASP A 44 -7.39 10.64 30.04
C ASP A 44 -6.78 11.17 28.74
N SER A 45 -7.64 11.74 27.90
CA SER A 45 -7.29 12.31 26.59
C SER A 45 -6.39 13.53 26.73
N ALA A 46 -6.62 14.38 27.74
CA ALA A 46 -5.77 15.54 28.01
C ALA A 46 -4.36 15.12 28.44
N ALA A 47 -4.24 14.10 29.30
CA ALA A 47 -2.96 13.50 29.64
C ALA A 47 -2.22 12.92 28.41
N TYR A 48 -2.96 12.31 27.48
CA TYR A 48 -2.36 11.83 26.23
C TYR A 48 -1.91 12.98 25.31
N LEU A 49 -2.70 14.04 25.18
CA LEU A 49 -2.32 15.24 24.42
C LEU A 49 -1.05 15.88 25.00
N HIS A 50 -0.94 15.94 26.33
CA HIS A 50 0.30 16.40 26.98
C HIS A 50 1.50 15.52 26.61
N LYS A 51 1.33 14.20 26.58
CA LYS A 51 2.39 13.28 26.14
C LYS A 51 2.76 13.51 24.68
N LEU A 52 1.78 13.72 23.80
CA LEU A 52 2.00 13.98 22.37
C LEU A 52 2.88 15.24 22.16
N ARG A 53 2.67 16.28 22.98
CA ARG A 53 3.42 17.54 22.95
C ARG A 53 4.81 17.46 23.58
N THR A 54 5.02 16.56 24.55
CA THR A 54 6.26 16.50 25.34
C THR A 54 7.22 15.40 24.91
N ASP A 55 6.72 14.31 24.32
CA ASP A 55 7.52 13.21 23.80
C ASP A 55 7.63 13.33 22.27
N PRO A 56 8.77 13.79 21.73
CA PRO A 56 8.92 14.04 20.29
C PRO A 56 8.79 12.78 19.41
N ALA A 57 8.89 11.59 20.00
CA ALA A 57 8.70 10.32 19.31
C ALA A 57 7.25 9.81 19.36
N GLU A 58 6.41 10.31 20.26
CA GLU A 58 5.02 9.85 20.38
C GLU A 58 4.17 10.15 19.14
N PRO A 59 4.30 11.31 18.44
CA PRO A 59 3.61 11.53 17.19
C PRO A 59 3.84 10.41 16.16
N ASP A 60 5.09 9.98 15.94
CA ASP A 60 5.37 8.88 15.00
C ASP A 60 4.78 7.55 15.49
N ARG A 61 4.85 7.26 16.79
CA ARG A 61 4.25 6.04 17.35
C ARG A 61 2.72 6.03 17.24
N LEU A 62 2.08 7.19 17.32
CA LEU A 62 0.64 7.32 17.12
C LEU A 62 0.27 7.11 15.65
N VAL A 63 1.02 7.70 14.71
CA VAL A 63 0.88 7.43 13.26
C VAL A 63 0.98 5.92 13.01
N ASP A 64 2.01 5.27 13.57
CA ASP A 64 2.23 3.84 13.42
C ASP A 64 1.12 3.00 14.11
N ALA A 65 0.47 3.52 15.16
CA ALA A 65 -0.68 2.90 15.82
C ALA A 65 -1.98 3.00 15.01
N VAL A 66 -2.16 4.10 14.29
CA VAL A 66 -3.37 4.35 13.49
C VAL A 66 -3.28 3.69 12.11
N GLY A 67 -2.08 3.53 11.56
CA GLY A 67 -1.81 2.97 10.24
C GLY A 67 -2.29 1.52 10.02
N VAL A 68 -2.23 1.09 8.76
CA VAL A 68 -2.61 -0.27 8.34
C VAL A 68 -1.58 -1.28 8.87
N ARG A 69 -2.02 -2.29 9.65
CA ARG A 69 -1.10 -3.18 10.38
C ARG A 69 -1.06 -4.64 9.90
N VAL A 70 -2.09 -5.13 9.21
CA VAL A 70 -2.19 -6.56 8.89
C VAL A 70 -2.22 -6.76 7.39
N SER A 71 -1.11 -7.28 6.89
CA SER A 71 -0.96 -7.84 5.55
C SER A 71 -0.28 -9.21 5.66
N HIS A 72 -0.45 -10.04 4.64
CA HIS A 72 0.19 -11.34 4.47
C HIS A 72 0.48 -11.55 2.99
N PHE A 73 1.41 -12.45 2.70
CA PHE A 73 1.81 -12.74 1.33
C PHE A 73 0.64 -13.34 0.55
N PHE A 74 0.44 -12.85 -0.68
CA PHE A 74 -0.61 -13.29 -1.61
C PHE A 74 -2.04 -13.17 -1.07
N ARG A 75 -2.30 -12.21 -0.17
CA ARG A 75 -3.63 -11.96 0.41
C ARG A 75 -4.74 -11.86 -0.62
N ASP A 76 -5.80 -12.63 -0.43
CA ASP A 76 -6.87 -12.84 -1.41
C ASP A 76 -6.29 -13.51 -2.68
N ALA A 77 -5.89 -14.77 -2.56
CA ALA A 77 -5.16 -15.52 -3.59
C ALA A 77 -5.73 -15.37 -5.03
N ILE A 78 -7.06 -15.32 -5.17
CA ILE A 78 -7.73 -15.13 -6.46
C ILE A 78 -7.35 -13.81 -7.17
N VAL A 79 -7.09 -12.73 -6.42
CA VAL A 79 -6.63 -11.44 -6.96
C VAL A 79 -5.25 -11.62 -7.58
N PHE A 80 -4.33 -12.29 -6.88
CA PHE A 80 -2.97 -12.53 -7.35
C PHE A 80 -2.93 -13.55 -8.51
N GLU A 81 -3.84 -14.53 -8.52
CA GLU A 81 -4.01 -15.45 -9.66
C GLU A 81 -4.49 -14.70 -10.91
N ASN A 82 -5.44 -13.77 -10.76
CA ASN A 82 -5.87 -12.91 -11.86
C ASN A 82 -4.79 -11.93 -12.32
N LEU A 83 -3.97 -11.41 -11.39
CA LEU A 83 -2.80 -10.62 -11.74
C LEU A 83 -1.85 -11.43 -12.63
N ALA A 84 -1.53 -12.66 -12.21
CA ALA A 84 -0.63 -13.54 -12.95
C ALA A 84 -1.20 -14.01 -14.30
N GLY A 85 -2.49 -14.37 -14.35
CA GLY A 85 -3.10 -14.99 -15.53
C GLY A 85 -3.68 -14.01 -16.56
N SER A 86 -4.05 -12.79 -16.15
CA SER A 86 -4.75 -11.83 -17.02
C SER A 86 -4.05 -10.48 -17.13
N VAL A 87 -3.61 -9.91 -16.01
CA VAL A 87 -3.04 -8.55 -15.99
C VAL A 87 -1.60 -8.51 -16.48
N LEU A 88 -0.71 -9.31 -15.87
CA LEU A 88 0.71 -9.32 -16.21
C LEU A 88 0.99 -9.69 -17.68
N PRO A 89 0.34 -10.71 -18.29
CA PRO A 89 0.57 -11.02 -19.70
C PRO A 89 0.25 -9.84 -20.61
N ARG A 90 -0.85 -9.11 -20.35
CA ARG A 90 -1.24 -7.92 -21.13
C ARG A 90 -0.26 -6.77 -20.95
N LEU A 91 0.25 -6.57 -19.73
CA LEU A 91 1.25 -5.54 -19.44
C LEU A 91 2.57 -5.82 -20.15
N ILE A 92 3.06 -7.05 -20.05
CA ILE A 92 4.29 -7.52 -20.69
C ILE A 92 4.16 -7.38 -22.21
N GLU A 93 3.07 -7.89 -22.80
CA GLU A 93 2.84 -7.79 -24.24
C GLU A 93 2.84 -6.32 -24.71
N ARG A 94 2.13 -5.44 -24.00
CA ARG A 94 2.07 -4.01 -24.35
C ARG A 94 3.46 -3.36 -24.30
N ARG A 95 4.21 -3.57 -23.21
CA ARG A 95 5.55 -2.97 -23.05
C ARG A 95 6.58 -3.59 -23.98
N GLY A 96 6.36 -4.82 -24.44
CA GLY A 96 7.22 -5.50 -25.41
C GLY A 96 7.10 -5.00 -26.85
N ARG A 97 5.97 -4.34 -27.22
CA ARG A 97 5.63 -3.96 -28.61
C ARG A 97 6.28 -2.67 -29.14
N GLY A 98 7.20 -2.05 -28.42
CA GLY A 98 7.90 -0.84 -28.88
C GLY A 98 7.96 0.22 -27.79
N GLY A 99 9.07 0.23 -27.05
CA GLY A 99 9.33 1.09 -25.90
C GLY A 99 10.37 0.45 -24.98
N PRO A 100 10.77 1.12 -23.88
CA PRO A 100 11.59 0.48 -22.86
C PRO A 100 10.83 -0.70 -22.24
N ARG A 101 11.52 -1.84 -22.08
CA ARG A 101 11.01 -3.04 -21.38
C ARG A 101 11.01 -2.78 -19.88
N GLU A 102 10.15 -1.89 -19.46
CA GLU A 102 10.04 -1.42 -18.08
C GLU A 102 8.60 -1.63 -17.59
N ILE A 103 8.48 -2.23 -16.40
CA ILE A 103 7.21 -2.37 -15.68
C ILE A 103 7.30 -1.53 -14.41
N ARG A 104 6.41 -0.55 -14.30
CA ARG A 104 6.32 0.33 -13.13
C ARG A 104 5.06 0.01 -12.32
N VAL A 105 5.23 -0.30 -11.04
CA VAL A 105 4.12 -0.63 -10.14
C VAL A 105 4.12 0.31 -8.94
N TRP A 106 2.93 0.66 -8.45
CA TRP A 106 2.75 1.29 -7.14
C TRP A 106 1.89 0.42 -6.24
N SER A 107 2.43 -0.03 -5.11
CA SER A 107 1.64 -0.59 -3.99
C SER A 107 1.42 0.55 -2.97
N ALA A 108 0.22 1.11 -2.99
CA ALA A 108 -0.20 2.25 -2.18
C ALA A 108 -0.85 1.77 -0.88
N GLY A 109 -0.26 2.13 0.26
CA GLY A 109 -0.61 1.58 1.58
C GLY A 109 -0.06 0.17 1.78
N CYS A 110 1.22 -0.01 1.50
CA CYS A 110 1.89 -1.32 1.43
C CYS A 110 2.12 -2.00 2.79
N ALA A 111 1.84 -1.32 3.91
CA ALA A 111 2.10 -1.81 5.26
C ALA A 111 3.55 -2.33 5.41
N SER A 112 3.73 -3.57 5.87
CA SER A 112 5.03 -4.23 6.05
C SER A 112 5.60 -4.86 4.77
N GLY A 113 5.02 -4.56 3.59
CA GLY A 113 5.60 -4.87 2.30
C GLY A 113 5.23 -6.22 1.69
N GLU A 114 4.39 -7.04 2.36
CA GLU A 114 3.99 -8.35 1.85
C GLU A 114 3.31 -8.27 0.47
N GLU A 115 2.47 -7.25 0.23
CA GLU A 115 1.84 -7.05 -1.08
C GLU A 115 2.87 -6.70 -2.16
N ALA A 116 3.75 -5.75 -1.88
CA ALA A 116 4.78 -5.30 -2.82
C ALA A 116 5.70 -6.46 -3.23
N TYR A 117 6.14 -7.28 -2.27
CA TYR A 117 6.95 -8.45 -2.55
C TYR A 117 6.17 -9.56 -3.27
N SER A 118 4.88 -9.76 -2.96
CA SER A 118 4.05 -10.73 -3.68
C SER A 118 3.94 -10.36 -5.16
N VAL A 119 3.72 -9.08 -5.47
CA VAL A 119 3.68 -8.58 -6.86
C VAL A 119 5.05 -8.69 -7.52
N ALA A 120 6.13 -8.37 -6.81
CA ALA A 120 7.51 -8.53 -7.31
C ALA A 120 7.79 -9.97 -7.75
N ILE A 121 7.41 -10.94 -6.92
CA ILE A 121 7.56 -12.36 -7.21
C ILE A 121 6.75 -12.75 -8.45
N LEU A 122 5.49 -12.32 -8.57
CA LEU A 122 4.67 -12.61 -9.75
C LEU A 122 5.26 -12.03 -11.04
N ILE A 123 5.73 -10.78 -11.00
CA ILE A 123 6.36 -10.13 -12.15
C ILE A 123 7.63 -10.89 -12.54
N HIS A 124 8.48 -11.21 -11.57
CA HIS A 124 9.67 -12.00 -11.83
C HIS A 124 9.30 -13.34 -12.48
N GLN A 125 8.33 -14.08 -11.95
CA GLN A 125 7.88 -15.35 -12.52
C GLN A 125 7.39 -15.23 -13.96
N ALA A 126 6.63 -14.17 -14.26
CA ALA A 126 6.13 -13.92 -15.61
C ALA A 126 7.28 -13.62 -16.59
N LEU A 127 8.23 -12.79 -16.17
CA LEU A 127 9.36 -12.35 -17.00
C LEU A 127 10.42 -13.44 -17.26
N GLN A 128 10.49 -14.50 -16.44
CA GLN A 128 11.41 -15.63 -16.70
C GLN A 128 11.16 -16.33 -18.05
N LYS A 129 9.98 -16.16 -18.64
CA LYS A 129 9.60 -16.75 -19.92
C LYS A 129 9.79 -15.79 -21.10
N GLU A 130 10.13 -14.54 -20.82
CA GLU A 130 10.22 -13.47 -21.79
C GLU A 130 11.67 -13.23 -22.20
N ALA A 131 11.87 -12.86 -23.47
CA ALA A 131 13.19 -12.48 -23.95
C ALA A 131 13.57 -11.05 -23.52
N GLY A 132 14.87 -10.81 -23.39
CA GLY A 132 15.55 -9.51 -23.22
C GLY A 132 15.44 -8.84 -21.85
N ASP A 133 16.04 -7.66 -21.75
CA ASP A 133 16.36 -7.04 -20.46
C ASP A 133 15.19 -6.20 -19.92
N TRP A 134 14.35 -6.86 -19.13
CA TRP A 134 13.25 -6.21 -18.43
C TRP A 134 13.71 -5.54 -17.14
N ARG A 135 13.29 -4.29 -16.94
CA ARG A 135 13.45 -3.57 -15.67
C ARG A 135 12.12 -3.51 -14.94
N VAL A 136 12.15 -3.74 -13.64
CA VAL A 136 10.97 -3.72 -12.78
C VAL A 136 11.21 -2.70 -11.68
N PHE A 137 10.29 -1.74 -11.57
CA PHE A 137 10.30 -0.73 -10.52
C PHE A 137 8.99 -0.80 -9.75
N ILE A 138 9.04 -1.29 -8.52
CA ILE A 138 7.89 -1.34 -7.61
C ILE A 138 8.11 -0.29 -6.54
N PHE A 139 7.27 0.72 -6.53
CA PHE A 139 7.23 1.73 -5.49
C PHE A 139 6.19 1.29 -4.47
N ALA A 140 6.60 1.07 -3.23
CA ALA A 140 5.75 0.60 -2.14
C ALA A 140 5.67 1.70 -1.09
N SER A 141 4.51 2.32 -0.92
CA SER A 141 4.38 3.48 -0.04
C SER A 141 3.44 3.26 1.12
N ASP A 142 3.79 3.83 2.28
CA ASP A 142 2.94 3.86 3.47
C ASP A 142 3.27 5.12 4.31
N MET A 143 2.39 5.48 5.23
CA MET A 143 2.66 6.55 6.20
C MET A 143 3.37 6.04 7.46
N ASN A 144 3.24 4.74 7.75
CA ASN A 144 3.81 4.07 8.90
C ASN A 144 5.30 3.78 8.66
N GLY A 145 6.16 4.57 9.31
CA GLY A 145 7.61 4.46 9.13
C GLY A 145 8.19 3.19 9.72
N GLU A 146 7.59 2.64 10.77
CA GLU A 146 8.01 1.36 11.37
C GLU A 146 7.73 0.18 10.44
N ALA A 147 6.55 0.15 9.82
CA ALA A 147 6.17 -0.86 8.85
C ALA A 147 7.09 -0.83 7.61
N LEU A 148 7.42 0.36 7.11
CA LEU A 148 8.37 0.51 6.01
C LEU A 148 9.77 0.00 6.38
N ARG A 149 10.30 0.34 7.56
CA ARG A 149 11.60 -0.18 8.03
C ARG A 149 11.59 -1.70 8.18
N GLN A 150 10.46 -2.29 8.60
CA GLN A 150 10.30 -3.74 8.62
C GLN A 150 10.32 -4.31 7.19
N ALA A 151 9.59 -3.70 6.27
CA ALA A 151 9.50 -4.10 4.88
C ALA A 151 10.88 -4.08 4.18
N GLU A 152 11.67 -3.03 4.42
CA GLU A 152 13.02 -2.86 3.90
C GLU A 152 13.98 -3.96 4.37
N ARG A 153 13.87 -4.41 5.63
CA ARG A 153 14.64 -5.57 6.14
C ARG A 153 14.28 -6.85 5.40
N GLY A 154 13.01 -6.97 4.98
CA GLY A 154 12.50 -8.13 4.26
C GLY A 154 12.39 -9.39 5.12
N ASP A 155 12.37 -9.24 6.44
CA ASP A 155 12.23 -10.33 7.43
C ASP A 155 10.78 -10.49 7.87
N PHE A 156 10.23 -11.69 7.70
CA PHE A 156 8.83 -11.99 7.97
C PHE A 156 8.69 -13.23 8.84
N SER A 157 7.74 -13.20 9.79
CA SER A 157 7.38 -14.37 10.60
C SER A 157 6.63 -15.40 9.75
N ARG A 158 6.61 -16.66 10.20
CA ARG A 158 5.93 -17.75 9.48
C ARG A 158 4.43 -17.49 9.25
N GLU A 159 3.78 -16.80 10.19
CA GLU A 159 2.36 -16.43 10.12
C GLU A 159 2.02 -15.58 8.88
N LYS A 160 2.99 -14.86 8.30
CA LYS A 160 2.77 -14.04 7.10
C LYS A 160 2.60 -14.87 5.82
N PHE A 161 2.79 -16.19 5.88
CA PHE A 161 2.85 -17.07 4.72
C PHE A 161 1.70 -18.09 4.65
N GLU A 162 0.64 -17.92 5.44
CA GLU A 162 -0.51 -18.86 5.50
C GLU A 162 -1.09 -19.21 4.12
N GLU A 163 -1.18 -18.23 3.22
CA GLU A 163 -1.71 -18.41 1.85
C GLU A 163 -0.62 -18.64 0.79
N THR A 164 0.65 -18.78 1.18
CA THR A 164 1.78 -18.89 0.25
C THR A 164 2.05 -20.34 -0.17
N LYS A 165 2.08 -20.60 -1.48
CA LYS A 165 2.42 -21.92 -2.03
C LYS A 165 3.89 -22.28 -1.71
N LEU A 166 4.16 -23.52 -1.30
CA LEU A 166 5.50 -23.98 -0.88
C LEU A 166 6.61 -23.69 -1.91
N GLY A 167 6.34 -23.91 -3.20
CA GLY A 167 7.33 -23.65 -4.26
C GLY A 167 7.73 -22.17 -4.42
N VAL A 168 6.95 -21.24 -3.86
CA VAL A 168 7.32 -19.82 -3.78
C VAL A 168 8.34 -19.59 -2.66
N LEU A 169 8.14 -20.20 -1.49
CA LEU A 169 9.03 -20.03 -0.34
C LEU A 169 10.47 -20.44 -0.68
N ASP A 170 10.67 -21.64 -1.20
CA ASP A 170 12.00 -22.18 -1.50
C ASP A 170 12.77 -21.32 -2.52
N ARG A 171 12.04 -20.77 -3.50
CA ARG A 171 12.64 -20.02 -4.59
C ARG A 171 12.96 -18.58 -4.20
N TYR A 172 12.09 -17.91 -3.46
CA TYR A 172 12.16 -16.45 -3.26
C TYR A 172 12.54 -16.01 -1.85
N PHE A 173 12.69 -16.96 -0.92
CA PHE A 173 13.00 -16.66 0.47
C PHE A 173 14.14 -17.53 1.02
N ASP A 174 14.90 -16.97 1.96
CA ASP A 174 15.88 -17.69 2.77
C ASP A 174 15.29 -17.95 4.17
N PRO A 175 15.39 -19.17 4.72
CA PRO A 175 14.90 -19.45 6.07
C PRO A 175 15.70 -18.68 7.12
N THR A 176 15.01 -18.20 8.15
CA THR A 176 15.62 -17.57 9.34
C THR A 176 15.18 -18.31 10.60
N ALA A 177 15.72 -17.90 11.76
CA ALA A 177 15.34 -18.51 13.04
C ALA A 177 13.83 -18.40 13.34
N THR A 178 13.20 -17.28 12.96
CA THR A 178 11.81 -16.95 13.30
C THR A 178 10.86 -16.93 12.10
N GLY A 179 11.36 -17.20 10.89
CA GLY A 179 10.55 -17.20 9.68
C GLY A 179 11.39 -17.22 8.42
N PHE A 180 11.23 -16.19 7.58
CA PHE A 180 11.82 -16.14 6.24
C PHE A 180 12.26 -14.72 5.88
N ARG A 181 13.32 -14.63 5.09
CA ARG A 181 13.84 -13.37 4.54
C ARG A 181 13.67 -13.37 3.02
N VAL A 182 13.16 -12.30 2.45
CA VAL A 182 13.06 -12.14 0.99
C VAL A 182 14.47 -12.10 0.37
N LYS A 183 14.70 -12.87 -0.71
CA LYS A 183 16.00 -12.90 -1.38
C LYS A 183 16.35 -11.55 -2.05
N PRO A 184 17.65 -11.20 -2.13
CA PRO A 184 18.10 -9.88 -2.62
C PRO A 184 17.53 -9.48 -3.98
N PHE A 185 17.52 -10.39 -4.96
CA PHE A 185 17.04 -10.09 -6.32
C PHE A 185 15.55 -9.72 -6.37
N VAL A 186 14.74 -10.12 -5.38
CA VAL A 186 13.35 -9.64 -5.25
C VAL A 186 13.30 -8.29 -4.57
N ARG A 187 14.13 -8.09 -3.54
CA ARG A 187 14.23 -6.82 -2.80
C ARG A 187 14.68 -5.67 -3.68
N GLU A 188 15.60 -5.92 -4.59
CA GLU A 188 16.13 -4.93 -5.54
C GLU A 188 15.06 -4.40 -6.52
N MET A 189 13.94 -5.11 -6.70
CA MET A 189 12.81 -4.61 -7.51
C MET A 189 11.91 -3.62 -6.76
N VAL A 190 12.02 -3.54 -5.42
CA VAL A 190 11.08 -2.81 -4.56
C VAL A 190 11.77 -1.65 -3.86
N GLN A 191 11.21 -0.46 -4.01
CA GLN A 191 11.62 0.75 -3.31
C GLN A 191 10.51 1.20 -2.36
N PHE A 192 10.83 1.22 -1.06
CA PHE A 192 9.91 1.68 -0.02
C PHE A 192 10.00 3.20 0.15
N CYS A 193 8.83 3.85 0.25
CA CYS A 193 8.71 5.31 0.26
C CYS A 193 7.70 5.75 1.34
N ARG A 194 7.99 6.81 2.10
CA ARG A 194 6.99 7.37 3.02
C ARG A 194 6.07 8.31 2.24
N ASP A 195 4.78 8.02 2.22
CA ASP A 195 3.80 8.88 1.53
C ASP A 195 2.43 8.86 2.22
N ASP A 196 1.85 10.05 2.35
CA ASP A 196 0.44 10.24 2.68
C ASP A 196 -0.40 10.26 1.40
N LEU A 197 -1.31 9.29 1.26
CA LEU A 197 -2.20 9.17 0.10
C LEU A 197 -3.17 10.34 -0.05
N THR A 198 -3.50 11.02 1.05
CA THR A 198 -4.43 12.16 1.07
C THR A 198 -3.79 13.48 0.60
N SER A 199 -2.47 13.51 0.45
CA SER A 199 -1.74 14.70 0.00
C SER A 199 -2.25 15.23 -1.34
N ALA A 200 -2.78 16.46 -1.35
CA ALA A 200 -3.30 17.11 -2.54
C ALA A 200 -2.20 17.54 -3.54
N GLU A 201 -0.98 17.78 -3.05
CA GLU A 201 0.14 18.32 -3.84
C GLU A 201 0.90 17.27 -4.65
N ARG A 202 0.72 15.97 -4.33
CA ARG A 202 1.47 14.87 -4.94
C ARG A 202 0.57 13.98 -5.78
N THR A 203 1.04 13.59 -6.96
CA THR A 203 0.33 12.66 -7.84
C THR A 203 0.81 11.21 -7.65
N ALA A 204 2.06 11.02 -7.26
CA ALA A 204 2.73 9.74 -7.03
C ALA A 204 3.74 9.89 -5.86
N PRO A 205 4.35 8.81 -5.34
CA PRO A 205 5.46 8.92 -4.40
C PRO A 205 6.61 9.74 -5.00
N SER A 206 7.26 10.58 -4.20
CA SER A 206 8.35 11.48 -4.64
C SER A 206 9.49 10.78 -5.37
N GLU A 207 9.78 9.56 -4.92
CA GLU A 207 10.83 8.68 -5.38
C GLU A 207 10.56 8.11 -6.78
N SER A 208 9.31 8.20 -7.26
CA SER A 208 8.99 7.74 -8.61
C SER A 208 9.53 8.67 -9.71
N ILE A 209 9.91 9.91 -9.35
CA ILE A 209 10.50 11.04 -10.12
C ILE A 209 9.83 11.33 -11.48
N PHE A 210 9.75 10.36 -12.39
CA PHE A 210 9.17 10.51 -13.73
C PHE A 210 8.32 9.29 -14.13
N GLY A 211 7.30 9.55 -14.96
CA GLY A 211 6.51 8.52 -15.62
C GLY A 211 5.28 8.07 -14.84
N THR A 212 4.42 7.34 -15.55
CA THR A 212 3.18 6.79 -15.02
C THR A 212 3.32 5.31 -14.69
N PHE A 213 2.47 4.78 -13.82
CA PHE A 213 2.46 3.37 -13.46
C PHE A 213 1.70 2.50 -14.46
N ASP A 214 2.17 1.28 -14.64
CA ASP A 214 1.49 0.21 -15.37
C ASP A 214 0.43 -0.48 -14.51
N LEU A 215 0.70 -0.60 -13.21
CA LEU A 215 -0.15 -1.24 -12.21
C LEU A 215 -0.12 -0.41 -10.92
N VAL A 216 -1.29 -0.14 -10.37
CA VAL A 216 -1.45 0.45 -9.04
C VAL A 216 -2.32 -0.47 -8.20
N LEU A 217 -1.83 -0.86 -7.02
CA LEU A 217 -2.58 -1.58 -6.00
C LEU A 217 -2.85 -0.61 -4.86
N CYS A 218 -4.11 -0.49 -4.44
CA CYS A 218 -4.50 0.26 -3.24
C CYS A 218 -5.59 -0.56 -2.54
N ARG A 219 -5.16 -1.58 -1.80
CA ARG A 219 -6.04 -2.63 -1.28
C ARG A 219 -6.16 -2.56 0.23
N ASN A 220 -7.40 -2.58 0.71
CA ASN A 220 -7.73 -2.52 2.14
C ASN A 220 -7.20 -1.25 2.82
N VAL A 221 -7.19 -0.13 2.09
CA VAL A 221 -6.70 1.18 2.52
C VAL A 221 -7.84 2.20 2.55
N LEU A 222 -8.62 2.28 1.47
CA LEU A 222 -9.76 3.21 1.35
C LEU A 222 -10.79 2.99 2.46
N ILE A 223 -10.95 1.78 2.97
CA ILE A 223 -11.85 1.46 4.10
C ILE A 223 -11.60 2.29 5.36
N TYR A 224 -10.42 2.88 5.53
CA TYR A 224 -10.08 3.73 6.67
C TYR A 224 -10.55 5.17 6.53
N PHE A 225 -10.96 5.59 5.32
CA PHE A 225 -11.28 6.96 5.00
C PHE A 225 -12.79 7.21 4.87
N GLN A 226 -13.18 8.47 5.01
CA GLN A 226 -14.51 8.99 4.68
C GLN A 226 -14.67 9.14 3.15
N PRO A 227 -15.91 9.24 2.63
CA PRO A 227 -16.17 9.27 1.19
C PRO A 227 -15.43 10.37 0.40
N GLU A 228 -15.30 11.57 0.97
CA GLU A 228 -14.62 12.70 0.30
C GLU A 228 -13.10 12.42 0.10
N PRO A 229 -12.31 12.10 1.15
CA PRO A 229 -10.92 11.69 0.97
C PRO A 229 -10.74 10.45 0.09
N GLN A 230 -11.67 9.47 0.14
CA GLN A 230 -11.65 8.32 -0.77
C GLN A 230 -11.67 8.77 -2.24
N ALA A 231 -12.56 9.72 -2.59
CA ALA A 231 -12.63 10.26 -3.94
C ALA A 231 -11.33 10.98 -4.34
N GLY A 232 -10.74 11.76 -3.44
CA GLY A 232 -9.45 12.41 -3.65
C GLY A 232 -8.31 11.42 -3.93
N ILE A 233 -8.21 10.37 -3.11
CA ILE A 233 -7.22 9.29 -3.29
C ILE A 233 -7.44 8.59 -4.63
N LEU A 234 -8.66 8.17 -4.95
CA LEU A 234 -8.97 7.50 -6.23
C LEU A 234 -8.63 8.39 -7.45
N CYS A 235 -8.90 9.70 -7.36
CA CYS A 235 -8.48 10.68 -8.36
C CYS A 235 -6.95 10.73 -8.53
N ARG A 236 -6.20 10.66 -7.42
CA ARG A 236 -4.73 10.59 -7.44
C ARG A 236 -4.25 9.30 -8.12
N LEU A 237 -4.76 8.13 -7.72
CA LEU A 237 -4.38 6.84 -8.30
C LEU A 237 -4.70 6.78 -9.81
N ARG A 238 -5.83 7.34 -10.24
CA ARG A 238 -6.17 7.41 -11.68
C ARG A 238 -5.19 8.28 -12.46
N ARG A 239 -4.74 9.40 -11.89
CA ARG A 239 -3.77 10.32 -12.52
C ARG A 239 -2.38 9.69 -12.60
N SER A 240 -1.98 8.89 -11.62
CA SER A 240 -0.68 8.22 -11.62
C SER A 240 -0.59 7.06 -12.61
N LEU A 241 -1.73 6.47 -13.00
CA LEU A 241 -1.79 5.39 -13.98
C LEU A 241 -1.55 5.89 -15.42
N GLY A 242 -0.74 5.13 -16.15
CA GLY A 242 -0.52 5.35 -17.58
C GLY A 242 -1.73 4.88 -18.40
N PRO A 243 -1.82 5.29 -19.67
CA PRO A 243 -2.89 4.83 -20.54
C PRO A 243 -2.97 3.31 -20.62
N GLY A 244 -4.17 2.76 -20.40
CA GLY A 244 -4.40 1.31 -20.33
C GLY A 244 -3.78 0.60 -19.11
N GLY A 245 -3.25 1.33 -18.12
CA GLY A 245 -2.75 0.76 -16.86
C GLY A 245 -3.86 0.16 -16.01
N PHE A 246 -3.49 -0.61 -14.99
CA PHE A 246 -4.43 -1.37 -14.16
C PHE A 246 -4.49 -0.85 -12.73
N LEU A 247 -5.70 -0.76 -12.18
CA LEU A 247 -5.97 -0.44 -10.78
C LEU A 247 -6.55 -1.67 -10.09
N VAL A 248 -6.03 -2.01 -8.91
CA VAL A 248 -6.55 -3.07 -8.05
C VAL A 248 -6.93 -2.49 -6.70
N LEU A 249 -8.19 -2.69 -6.31
CA LEU A 249 -8.71 -2.29 -4.99
C LEU A 249 -9.01 -3.51 -4.12
N GLY A 250 -9.21 -3.31 -2.83
CA GLY A 250 -9.63 -4.36 -1.90
C GLY A 250 -11.10 -4.74 -2.11
N SER A 251 -11.49 -5.94 -1.71
CA SER A 251 -12.83 -6.51 -1.98
C SER A 251 -14.01 -5.63 -1.49
N SER A 252 -13.83 -4.91 -0.39
CA SER A 252 -14.83 -3.98 0.17
C SER A 252 -14.73 -2.55 -0.37
N GLU A 253 -13.91 -2.33 -1.38
CA GLU A 253 -13.61 -1.02 -1.96
C GLU A 253 -14.07 -1.01 -3.42
N ASP A 254 -14.54 0.13 -3.91
CA ASP A 254 -15.08 0.23 -5.27
C ASP A 254 -14.83 1.60 -5.88
N LEU A 255 -14.90 1.65 -7.21
CA LEU A 255 -14.98 2.90 -7.94
C LEU A 255 -16.44 3.38 -7.93
N SER A 256 -16.66 4.65 -7.62
CA SER A 256 -17.99 5.25 -7.63
C SER A 256 -18.04 6.56 -8.41
N GLY A 257 -19.18 6.86 -9.02
CA GLY A 257 -19.44 8.12 -9.73
C GLY A 257 -18.55 8.30 -10.96
N GLN A 258 -18.19 9.56 -11.24
CA GLN A 258 -17.41 9.96 -12.43
C GLN A 258 -16.03 9.28 -12.53
N LEU A 259 -15.47 8.86 -11.40
CA LEU A 259 -14.20 8.12 -11.40
C LEU A 259 -14.31 6.78 -12.12
N ALA A 260 -15.46 6.10 -12.03
CA ALA A 260 -15.69 4.82 -12.68
C ALA A 260 -15.72 4.93 -14.21
N GLU A 261 -16.12 6.08 -14.77
CA GLU A 261 -16.19 6.31 -16.22
C GLU A 261 -14.82 6.23 -16.91
N GLY A 262 -13.75 6.48 -16.16
CA GLY A 262 -12.37 6.36 -16.65
C GLY A 262 -11.81 4.94 -16.63
N PHE A 263 -12.61 3.92 -16.28
CA PHE A 263 -12.16 2.55 -16.12
C PHE A 263 -13.11 1.54 -16.76
N VAL A 264 -12.55 0.43 -17.23
CA VAL A 264 -13.30 -0.78 -17.60
C VAL A 264 -12.98 -1.92 -16.65
N PRO A 265 -13.97 -2.68 -16.17
CA PRO A 265 -13.72 -3.83 -15.31
C PRO A 265 -12.98 -4.91 -16.10
N VAL A 266 -11.91 -5.42 -15.51
CA VAL A 266 -11.19 -6.62 -15.98
C VAL A 266 -11.69 -7.83 -15.20
N ASP A 267 -11.84 -7.67 -13.89
CA ASP A 267 -12.49 -8.62 -12.99
C ASP A 267 -13.20 -7.80 -11.91
N ARG A 268 -14.53 -7.69 -12.01
CA ARG A 268 -15.34 -6.87 -11.11
C ARG A 268 -15.43 -7.46 -9.70
N PRO A 269 -15.69 -8.78 -9.51
CA PRO A 269 -15.63 -9.41 -8.18
C PRO A 269 -14.33 -9.13 -7.43
N ASN A 270 -13.20 -9.14 -8.13
CA ASN A 270 -11.87 -8.95 -7.56
C ASN A 270 -11.36 -7.51 -7.65
N ARG A 271 -12.23 -6.56 -8.02
CA ARG A 271 -11.95 -5.12 -8.09
C ARG A 271 -10.71 -4.76 -8.93
N ILE A 272 -10.54 -5.45 -10.04
CA ILE A 272 -9.48 -5.20 -11.02
C ILE A 272 -10.07 -4.39 -12.17
N TRP A 273 -9.48 -3.23 -12.42
CA TRP A 273 -9.93 -2.25 -13.39
C TRP A 273 -8.80 -1.88 -14.33
N ARG A 274 -9.11 -1.57 -15.59
CA ARG A 274 -8.16 -1.02 -16.56
C ARG A 274 -8.57 0.41 -16.90
N LYS A 275 -7.63 1.34 -16.82
CA LYS A 275 -7.84 2.73 -17.21
C LYS A 275 -8.14 2.83 -18.71
N VAL A 276 -9.13 3.65 -19.06
CA VAL A 276 -9.47 4.02 -20.44
C VAL A 276 -8.95 5.43 -20.70
N GLY A 277 -8.30 5.65 -21.85
CA GLY A 277 -7.50 6.86 -22.08
C GLY A 277 -6.24 6.82 -21.24
#